data_AF-A0AAF0Z3S9-F1
#
_entry.id   AF-A0AAF0Z3S9-F1
#
_cell.length_a   1.000
_cell.length_b   1.000
_cell.length_c   1.000
_cell.angle_alpha   90.00
_cell.angle_beta   90.00
_cell.angle_gamma   90.00
#
_symmetry.space_group_name_H-M   'P 1'
#
loop_
_entity.id
_entity.type
_entity.pdbx_description
1 polymer ?
#
loop_
_entity_poly.entity_id
_entity_poly.type
_entity_poly.pdbx_seq_one_letter_code
_entity_poly.pdbx_strand_id
1 'polypeptide(L)'
;MDQTTPAPVPEPTDEQVGPASPSAGARASEKVQVDSGRTVSDEPSAVDAPRASRRMSNARLAGWFVVVALFALAVLQYLLPALRLVQLATRDAVAFFEVAGSVGGANFSAVLDDDEFRASVGRALGYSIVPLAAALVLGPLVASVASRAGRATRLVSRGLLAVPLFCFSPVAYYVAQWGTQRGGGSAETLRRAQEVGGSQAELVVIAGLSVVGLVGALSATLYLAAMRRSAVSRAGWAASGVVTAVVVLAVTTLSLMVTTVPLLLTADLADRGTTTPGMLVYEWVFLRYDLPTGSAALALLLVPTVLVGVLLVALVLATRLRVEIVPRDAGAGGVRLLGRLRRRGAGAGSAAAATGAGAQPAASAGRASGAGDGTESRTTVASVLSVVLVSALAIASVVVSWPWLQGILETEVAPSIDSTTLQITTWLSSALTGLIVVVLAVVGGFGIGYLRPAGRRSEWLLLAFSPFLLVGTTSLLPALFEAGADEGTLGTLRGLVTPLWVSVPLLVLFTLVFADLRRSRDAGVEGAVRSAVAPVLGLVGLSGLVVAWVHGQQYLWPLVVSYGSDTSAPMLVRAAATPAQELAPVPFGLVAPLGVLVPCVVLGALCLVATDRLALRAGRADQPA
;
A
#
# COMPACT_ATOMS: atom_id res chain seq x y z
N MET A 1 0.78 -45.05 15.90
CA MET A 1 2.21 -44.81 15.64
C MET A 1 2.79 -44.31 16.95
N ASP A 2 3.50 -45.19 17.66
CA ASP A 2 4.09 -44.89 18.96
C ASP A 2 5.27 -43.93 18.81
N GLN A 3 5.22 -42.82 19.55
CA GLN A 3 6.28 -41.83 19.60
C GLN A 3 7.32 -42.26 20.63
N THR A 4 8.48 -42.72 20.15
CA THR A 4 9.67 -42.91 20.97
C THR A 4 10.46 -41.60 21.07
N THR A 5 10.57 -41.08 22.29
CA THR A 5 11.35 -39.90 22.68
C THR A 5 12.86 -40.15 22.54
N PRO A 6 13.66 -39.23 21.97
CA PRO A 6 15.11 -39.38 21.93
C PRO A 6 15.77 -38.84 23.22
N ALA A 7 16.89 -39.48 23.60
CA ALA A 7 17.69 -39.23 24.80
C ALA A 7 18.52 -37.92 24.74
N PRO A 8 18.93 -37.35 25.89
CA PRO A 8 19.66 -36.08 25.94
C PRO A 8 21.16 -36.21 25.61
N VAL A 9 21.69 -35.19 24.93
CA VAL A 9 23.10 -35.01 24.55
C VAL A 9 23.87 -34.33 25.70
N PRO A 10 25.12 -34.74 26.03
CA PRO A 10 25.88 -34.16 27.12
C PRO A 10 26.55 -32.81 26.76
N GLU A 11 26.60 -31.91 27.73
CA GLU A 11 27.33 -30.64 27.70
C GLU A 11 28.85 -30.85 27.65
N PRO A 12 29.60 -30.01 26.90
CA PRO A 12 31.04 -29.92 27.03
C PRO A 12 31.45 -28.93 28.13
N THR A 13 32.25 -29.43 29.06
CA THR A 13 32.91 -28.71 30.15
C THR A 13 34.10 -27.88 29.66
N ASP A 14 34.33 -26.77 30.35
CA ASP A 14 35.42 -25.79 30.21
C ASP A 14 36.85 -26.38 30.17
N GLU A 15 37.77 -25.71 29.46
CA GLU A 15 39.16 -25.59 29.94
C GLU A 15 39.94 -24.37 29.39
N GLN A 16 40.20 -23.45 30.33
CA GLN A 16 41.49 -22.86 30.71
C GLN A 16 42.35 -21.93 29.80
N VAL A 17 42.53 -20.71 30.34
CA VAL A 17 43.79 -20.07 30.81
C VAL A 17 44.92 -19.74 29.81
N GLY A 18 45.33 -18.46 29.79
CA GLY A 18 46.71 -18.05 29.50
C GLY A 18 46.91 -16.55 29.18
N PRO A 19 47.66 -15.77 30.00
CA PRO A 19 47.92 -14.35 29.78
C PRO A 19 49.34 -14.06 29.25
N ALA A 20 49.53 -12.99 28.48
CA ALA A 20 50.84 -12.31 28.30
C ALA A 20 50.70 -10.88 27.73
N SER A 21 51.41 -9.95 28.37
CA SER A 21 51.58 -8.52 28.03
C SER A 21 52.73 -8.30 27.00
N PRO A 22 53.44 -7.14 26.95
CA PRO A 22 53.19 -5.96 26.10
C PRO A 22 54.40 -5.54 25.21
N SER A 23 54.20 -4.63 24.24
CA SER A 23 55.26 -3.79 23.61
C SER A 23 54.58 -2.60 22.89
N ALA A 24 54.89 -1.31 23.09
CA ALA A 24 56.14 -0.53 23.05
C ALA A 24 56.67 -0.23 21.62
N GLY A 25 56.62 1.05 21.20
CA GLY A 25 57.29 1.62 20.02
C GLY A 25 56.69 3.00 19.62
N ALA A 26 57.22 4.13 20.11
CA ALA A 26 58.25 4.99 19.48
C ALA A 26 57.69 5.90 18.35
N ARG A 27 57.47 7.20 18.62
CA ARG A 27 58.34 8.36 18.32
C ARG A 27 58.66 8.58 16.84
N ALA A 28 58.24 9.72 16.27
CA ALA A 28 59.13 10.67 15.58
C ALA A 28 58.39 11.96 15.19
N SER A 29 58.97 13.09 15.60
CA SER A 29 58.71 14.46 15.11
C SER A 29 59.42 14.67 13.76
N GLU A 30 58.85 15.43 12.81
CA GLU A 30 59.71 16.25 11.93
C GLU A 30 59.02 17.47 11.27
N LYS A 31 59.60 18.63 11.60
CA LYS A 31 59.83 19.92 10.89
C LYS A 31 58.78 20.61 10.00
N VAL A 32 58.51 21.83 10.48
CA VAL A 32 58.46 23.13 9.77
C VAL A 32 59.33 23.22 8.50
N GLN A 33 58.77 23.71 7.40
CA GLN A 33 59.50 24.58 6.46
C GLN A 33 58.57 25.58 5.76
N VAL A 34 58.86 26.85 6.04
CA VAL A 34 58.41 28.05 5.33
C VAL A 34 59.23 28.14 4.05
N ASP A 35 58.59 28.39 2.90
CA ASP A 35 59.28 29.05 1.79
C ASP A 35 58.33 29.97 1.02
N SER A 36 58.89 31.11 0.65
CA SER A 36 58.27 32.34 0.20
C SER A 36 58.89 32.74 -1.12
N GLY A 37 58.06 33.09 -2.10
CA GLY A 37 58.45 33.95 -3.21
C GLY A 37 58.83 33.25 -4.51
N ARG A 38 57.89 33.24 -5.46
CA ARG A 38 58.24 33.33 -6.89
C ARG A 38 57.13 33.99 -7.69
N THR A 39 57.37 35.23 -8.09
CA THR A 39 56.76 35.91 -9.24
C THR A 39 57.49 35.48 -10.50
N VAL A 40 56.76 35.25 -11.61
CA VAL A 40 57.15 35.23 -13.06
C VAL A 40 55.98 34.53 -13.77
N SER A 41 55.03 35.26 -14.36
CA SER A 41 54.93 35.68 -15.77
C SER A 41 54.03 34.75 -16.61
N ASP A 42 52.90 35.33 -17.02
CA ASP A 42 52.07 35.11 -18.22
C ASP A 42 52.29 33.87 -19.09
N GLU A 43 51.32 32.95 -19.02
CA GLU A 43 50.69 32.27 -20.17
C GLU A 43 49.32 31.73 -19.72
N PRO A 44 48.19 32.01 -20.40
CA PRO A 44 46.92 31.35 -20.11
C PRO A 44 46.94 29.94 -20.70
N SER A 45 47.84 29.10 -20.20
CA SER A 45 47.73 27.65 -20.33
C SER A 45 46.37 27.28 -19.77
N ALA A 46 45.53 26.64 -20.58
CA ALA A 46 44.32 25.98 -20.14
C ALA A 46 44.74 24.91 -19.14
N VAL A 47 44.89 25.31 -17.87
CA VAL A 47 45.20 24.42 -16.77
C VAL A 47 44.05 23.45 -16.72
N ASP A 48 44.33 22.22 -17.19
CA ASP A 48 43.54 21.03 -16.94
C ASP A 48 43.34 20.96 -15.43
N ALA A 49 42.26 21.59 -14.96
CA ALA A 49 41.88 21.59 -13.56
C ALA A 49 41.85 20.12 -13.17
N PRO A 50 42.73 19.67 -12.24
CA PRO A 50 42.89 18.27 -11.96
C PRO A 50 41.51 17.72 -11.65
N ARG A 51 41.06 16.76 -12.47
CA ARG A 51 39.76 16.09 -12.30
C ARG A 51 39.77 15.48 -10.92
N ALA A 52 39.33 16.26 -9.93
CA ALA A 52 39.33 15.89 -8.55
C ALA A 52 38.61 14.55 -8.48
N SER A 53 39.37 13.51 -8.13
CA SER A 53 38.85 12.15 -8.06
C SER A 53 37.60 12.21 -7.21
N ARG A 54 36.43 11.97 -7.84
CA ARG A 54 35.13 12.01 -7.17
C ARG A 54 35.10 10.85 -6.19
N ARG A 55 35.68 11.05 -5.00
CA ARG A 55 35.50 10.13 -3.87
C ARG A 55 34.00 10.02 -3.67
N MET A 56 33.49 8.80 -3.80
CA MET A 56 32.10 8.51 -3.52
C MET A 56 31.84 8.89 -2.06
N SER A 57 30.91 9.80 -1.83
CA SER A 57 30.48 10.13 -0.48
C SER A 57 29.96 8.87 0.21
N ASN A 58 30.30 8.67 1.49
CA ASN A 58 29.84 7.54 2.30
C ASN A 58 28.31 7.34 2.25
N ALA A 59 27.55 8.43 2.09
CA ALA A 59 26.10 8.37 1.91
C ALA A 59 25.67 7.59 0.65
N ARG A 60 26.41 7.71 -0.46
CA ARG A 60 26.11 6.97 -1.69
C ARG A 60 26.45 5.49 -1.56
N LEU A 61 27.54 5.17 -0.87
CA LEU A 61 27.91 3.78 -0.58
C LEU A 61 26.85 3.11 0.30
N ALA A 62 26.40 3.78 1.36
CA ALA A 62 25.28 3.31 2.18
C ALA A 62 23.99 3.13 1.36
N GLY A 63 23.68 4.06 0.46
CA GLY A 63 22.54 3.93 -0.46
C GLY A 63 22.64 2.70 -1.36
N TRP A 64 23.83 2.40 -1.91
CA TRP A 64 24.04 1.21 -2.74
C TRP A 64 23.92 -0.08 -1.94
N PHE A 65 24.44 -0.11 -0.71
CA PHE A 65 24.30 -1.26 0.18
C PHE A 65 22.82 -1.59 0.43
N VAL A 66 21.99 -0.59 0.75
CA VAL A 66 20.55 -0.76 0.95
C VAL A 66 19.86 -1.27 -0.32
N VAL A 67 20.22 -0.72 -1.49
CA VAL A 67 19.65 -1.16 -2.78
C VAL A 67 19.99 -2.61 -3.08
N VAL A 68 21.25 -3.02 -2.89
CA VAL A 68 21.70 -4.39 -3.14
C VAL A 68 21.02 -5.36 -2.17
N ALA A 69 20.93 -5.01 -0.89
CA ALA A 69 20.25 -5.84 0.12
C ALA A 69 18.76 -6.04 -0.22
N LEU A 70 18.06 -4.97 -0.59
CA LEU A 70 16.64 -5.07 -0.97
C LEU A 70 16.43 -5.78 -2.29
N PHE A 71 17.33 -5.60 -3.26
CA PHE A 71 17.26 -6.33 -4.52
C PHE A 71 17.50 -7.82 -4.31
N ALA A 72 18.47 -8.19 -3.47
CA ALA A 72 18.70 -9.58 -3.07
C ALA A 72 17.45 -10.16 -2.40
N LEU A 73 16.83 -9.41 -1.48
CA LEU A 73 15.59 -9.85 -0.84
C LEU A 73 14.43 -9.99 -1.83
N ALA A 74 14.29 -9.08 -2.80
CA ALA A 74 13.29 -9.18 -3.85
C ALA A 74 13.54 -10.38 -4.79
N VAL A 75 14.81 -10.69 -5.10
CA VAL A 75 15.16 -11.90 -5.83
C VAL A 75 14.76 -13.15 -5.06
N LEU A 76 15.06 -13.20 -3.76
CA LEU A 76 14.72 -14.35 -2.91
C LEU A 76 13.21 -14.53 -2.75
N GLN A 77 12.45 -13.45 -2.60
CA GLN A 77 11.01 -13.52 -2.29
C GLN A 77 10.10 -13.56 -3.52
N TYR A 78 10.55 -13.03 -4.66
CA TYR A 78 9.74 -12.97 -5.87
C TYR A 78 10.33 -13.74 -7.03
N LEU A 79 11.59 -13.47 -7.38
CA LEU A 79 12.18 -14.06 -8.58
C LEU A 79 12.39 -15.57 -8.42
N LEU A 80 12.95 -16.03 -7.30
CA LEU A 80 13.17 -17.45 -7.07
C LEU A 80 11.84 -18.23 -6.99
N PRO A 81 10.80 -17.80 -6.25
CA PRO A 81 9.51 -18.47 -6.28
C PRO A 81 8.84 -18.41 -7.65
N ALA A 82 8.99 -17.32 -8.41
CA ALA A 82 8.46 -17.24 -9.78
C ALA A 82 9.18 -18.21 -10.72
N LEU A 83 10.50 -18.35 -10.62
CA LEU A 83 11.26 -19.34 -11.38
C LEU A 83 10.87 -20.76 -10.97
N ARG A 84 10.67 -21.01 -9.67
CA ARG A 84 10.20 -22.30 -9.15
C ARG A 84 8.79 -22.62 -9.65
N LEU A 85 7.90 -21.64 -9.68
CA LEU A 85 6.56 -21.78 -10.25
C LEU A 85 6.61 -22.18 -11.73
N VAL A 86 7.47 -21.56 -12.53
CA VAL A 86 7.69 -21.94 -13.94
C VAL A 86 8.30 -23.33 -14.05
N GLN A 87 9.22 -23.71 -13.15
CA GLN A 87 9.75 -25.07 -13.12
C GLN A 87 8.65 -26.09 -12.82
N LEU A 88 7.83 -25.87 -11.79
CA LEU A 88 6.70 -26.73 -11.44
C LEU A 88 5.73 -26.88 -12.62
N ALA A 89 5.48 -25.80 -13.35
CA ALA A 89 4.63 -25.81 -14.55
C ALA A 89 5.14 -26.71 -15.69
N THR A 90 6.43 -27.06 -15.72
CA THR A 90 7.06 -27.84 -16.81
C THR A 90 7.28 -29.32 -16.47
N ARG A 91 6.82 -29.77 -15.30
CA ARG A 91 7.02 -31.15 -14.82
C ARG A 91 5.71 -31.96 -14.87
N ASP A 92 5.83 -33.28 -14.80
CA ASP A 92 4.69 -34.20 -14.76
C ASP A 92 4.20 -34.45 -13.33
N ALA A 93 2.89 -34.59 -13.14
CA ALA A 93 2.30 -34.88 -11.84
C ALA A 93 2.30 -36.41 -11.59
N VAL A 94 3.06 -36.89 -10.59
CA VAL A 94 3.01 -38.31 -10.17
C VAL A 94 2.30 -38.46 -8.83
N ALA A 95 2.57 -37.58 -7.88
CA ALA A 95 1.82 -37.41 -6.64
C ALA A 95 1.93 -35.96 -6.15
N PHE A 96 1.17 -35.59 -5.11
CA PHE A 96 1.09 -34.20 -4.65
C PHE A 96 2.46 -33.55 -4.34
N PHE A 97 3.43 -34.31 -3.82
CA PHE A 97 4.81 -33.87 -3.59
C PHE A 97 5.84 -34.58 -4.49
N GLU A 98 5.40 -35.53 -5.34
CA GLU A 98 6.29 -36.24 -6.25
C GLU A 98 6.04 -35.78 -7.68
N VAL A 99 7.05 -35.11 -8.24
CA VAL A 99 7.01 -34.57 -9.58
C VAL A 99 8.03 -35.33 -10.42
N ALA A 100 7.61 -35.99 -11.50
CA ALA A 100 8.52 -36.80 -12.33
C ALA A 100 8.65 -36.23 -13.74
N GLY A 101 9.84 -36.37 -14.33
CA GLY A 101 10.09 -35.97 -15.72
C GLY A 101 9.82 -34.50 -16.04
N SER A 102 10.14 -34.09 -17.27
CA SER A 102 9.70 -32.81 -17.82
C SER A 102 8.71 -33.08 -18.93
N VAL A 103 7.56 -32.41 -18.89
CA VAL A 103 6.54 -32.41 -19.94
C VAL A 103 6.66 -31.18 -20.85
N GLY A 104 7.70 -30.37 -20.64
CA GLY A 104 7.95 -29.14 -21.40
C GLY A 104 6.78 -28.17 -21.30
N GLY A 105 6.19 -27.82 -22.44
CA GLY A 105 5.10 -26.85 -22.56
C GLY A 105 3.68 -27.42 -22.44
N ALA A 106 3.51 -28.74 -22.25
CA ALA A 106 2.21 -29.41 -22.36
C ALA A 106 1.14 -28.85 -21.40
N ASN A 107 1.53 -28.52 -20.16
CA ASN A 107 0.62 -27.93 -19.17
C ASN A 107 0.17 -26.51 -19.56
N PHE A 108 1.03 -25.73 -20.22
CA PHE A 108 0.66 -24.39 -20.71
C PHE A 108 -0.35 -24.49 -21.86
N SER A 109 -0.17 -25.42 -22.80
CA SER A 109 -1.17 -25.67 -23.84
C SER A 109 -2.48 -26.15 -23.23
N ALA A 110 -2.44 -27.08 -22.27
CA ALA A 110 -3.63 -27.58 -21.60
C ALA A 110 -4.45 -26.47 -20.94
N VAL A 111 -3.79 -25.52 -20.25
CA VAL A 111 -4.47 -24.37 -19.64
C VAL A 111 -5.02 -23.39 -20.68
N LEU A 112 -4.28 -23.13 -21.77
CA LEU A 112 -4.73 -22.23 -22.83
C LEU A 112 -5.89 -22.80 -23.65
N ASP A 113 -5.92 -24.12 -23.81
CA ASP A 113 -6.98 -24.87 -24.51
C ASP A 113 -8.20 -25.11 -23.61
N ASP A 114 -8.07 -24.91 -22.29
CA ASP A 114 -9.20 -25.01 -21.35
C ASP A 114 -10.17 -23.82 -21.49
N ASP A 115 -11.36 -24.11 -22.02
CA ASP A 115 -12.49 -23.17 -22.13
C ASP A 115 -12.83 -22.52 -20.79
N GLU A 116 -12.75 -23.27 -19.71
CA GLU A 116 -13.13 -22.82 -18.37
C GLU A 116 -12.12 -21.82 -17.82
N PHE A 117 -10.82 -22.03 -18.06
CA PHE A 117 -9.79 -21.06 -17.74
C PHE A 117 -10.03 -19.73 -18.46
N ARG A 118 -10.26 -19.77 -19.78
CA ARG A 118 -10.51 -18.56 -20.58
C ARG A 118 -11.79 -17.83 -20.14
N ALA A 119 -12.86 -18.58 -19.86
CA ALA A 119 -14.10 -18.03 -19.33
C ALA A 119 -13.88 -17.39 -17.95
N SER A 120 -13.12 -18.03 -17.07
CA SER A 120 -12.84 -17.52 -15.72
C SER A 120 -12.10 -16.19 -15.74
N VAL A 121 -11.21 -15.94 -16.71
CA VAL A 121 -10.52 -14.65 -16.87
C VAL A 121 -11.53 -13.53 -17.17
N GLY A 122 -12.48 -13.77 -18.08
CA GLY A 122 -13.56 -12.82 -18.36
C GLY A 122 -14.42 -12.54 -17.12
N ARG A 123 -14.69 -13.57 -16.31
CA ARG A 123 -15.46 -13.44 -15.08
C ARG A 123 -14.70 -12.67 -14.00
N ALA A 124 -13.42 -12.94 -13.83
CA ALA A 124 -12.50 -12.19 -12.98
C ALA A 124 -12.48 -10.69 -13.33
N LEU A 125 -12.42 -10.35 -14.62
CA LEU A 125 -12.50 -8.95 -15.06
C LEU A 125 -13.84 -8.31 -14.68
N GLY A 126 -14.94 -9.07 -14.68
CA GLY A 126 -16.24 -8.62 -14.18
C GLY A 126 -16.18 -8.12 -12.73
N TYR A 127 -15.42 -8.79 -11.86
CA TYR A 127 -15.23 -8.37 -10.46
C TYR A 127 -14.52 -7.01 -10.31
N SER A 128 -13.87 -6.50 -11.36
CA SER A 128 -13.24 -5.18 -11.35
C SER A 128 -14.23 -4.02 -11.56
N ILE A 129 -15.44 -4.29 -12.09
CA ILE A 129 -16.38 -3.24 -12.52
C ILE A 129 -16.78 -2.32 -11.38
N VAL A 130 -17.30 -2.87 -10.28
CA VAL A 130 -17.78 -2.08 -9.14
C VAL A 130 -16.63 -1.35 -8.41
N PRO A 131 -15.48 -2.00 -8.11
CA PRO A 131 -14.34 -1.30 -7.53
C PRO A 131 -13.79 -0.19 -8.43
N LEU A 132 -13.71 -0.41 -9.75
CA LEU A 132 -13.32 0.63 -10.71
C LEU A 132 -14.31 1.78 -10.74
N ALA A 133 -15.62 1.51 -10.75
CA ALA A 133 -16.64 2.56 -10.68
C ALA A 133 -16.47 3.40 -9.41
N ALA A 134 -16.25 2.77 -8.25
CA ALA A 134 -15.95 3.49 -7.02
C ALA A 134 -14.66 4.31 -7.12
N ALA A 135 -13.61 3.74 -7.67
CA ALA A 135 -12.32 4.41 -7.78
C ALA A 135 -12.34 5.59 -8.76
N LEU A 136 -13.07 5.48 -9.86
CA LEU A 136 -13.12 6.45 -10.96
C LEU A 136 -14.22 7.49 -10.80
N VAL A 137 -15.29 7.17 -10.07
CA VAL A 137 -16.40 8.10 -9.81
C VAL A 137 -16.25 8.70 -8.42
N LEU A 138 -16.31 7.89 -7.36
CA LEU A 138 -16.34 8.39 -5.98
C LEU A 138 -15.02 9.07 -5.61
N GLY A 139 -13.87 8.50 -6.00
CA GLY A 139 -12.54 9.06 -5.71
C GLY A 139 -12.38 10.50 -6.21
N PRO A 140 -12.49 10.76 -7.52
CA PRO A 140 -12.43 12.11 -8.09
C PRO A 140 -13.52 13.04 -7.60
N LEU A 141 -14.76 12.55 -7.41
CA LEU A 141 -15.86 13.38 -6.92
C LEU A 141 -15.55 13.88 -5.51
N VAL A 142 -15.18 12.97 -4.59
CA VAL A 142 -14.72 13.32 -3.24
C VAL A 142 -13.56 14.29 -3.28
N ALA A 143 -12.53 14.00 -4.08
CA ALA A 143 -11.35 14.85 -4.16
C ALA A 143 -11.64 16.25 -4.71
N SER A 144 -12.48 16.35 -5.75
CA SER A 144 -12.81 17.63 -6.38
C SER A 144 -13.56 18.56 -5.43
N VAL A 145 -14.44 18.02 -4.60
CA VAL A 145 -15.22 18.80 -3.64
C VAL A 145 -14.39 19.13 -2.40
N ALA A 146 -13.66 18.17 -1.84
CA ALA A 146 -12.80 18.38 -0.68
C ALA A 146 -11.57 19.27 -0.97
N SER A 147 -11.07 19.30 -2.21
CA SER A 147 -9.96 20.20 -2.59
C SER A 147 -10.36 21.69 -2.56
N ARG A 148 -11.66 21.99 -2.70
CA ARG A 148 -12.21 23.35 -2.65
C ARG A 148 -12.61 23.78 -1.24
N ALA A 149 -12.65 22.84 -0.29
CA ALA A 149 -13.12 23.08 1.06
C ALA A 149 -12.05 23.75 1.95
N GLY A 150 -12.52 24.41 3.01
CA GLY A 150 -11.65 25.01 4.03
C GLY A 150 -10.76 23.97 4.74
N ARG A 151 -9.71 24.43 5.43
CA ARG A 151 -8.74 23.54 6.10
C ARG A 151 -9.42 22.58 7.09
N ALA A 152 -10.32 23.08 7.93
CA ALA A 152 -11.02 22.26 8.92
C ALA A 152 -11.83 21.14 8.25
N THR A 153 -12.64 21.49 7.26
CA THR A 153 -13.42 20.55 6.46
C THR A 153 -12.55 19.50 5.79
N ARG A 154 -11.38 19.89 5.27
CA ARG A 154 -10.44 18.94 4.66
C ARG A 154 -9.89 17.94 5.68
N LEU A 155 -9.55 18.38 6.90
CA LEU A 155 -9.10 17.48 7.96
C LEU A 155 -10.21 16.52 8.39
N VAL A 156 -11.45 17.02 8.54
CA VAL A 156 -12.62 16.19 8.85
C VAL A 156 -12.85 15.17 7.74
N SER A 157 -12.84 15.59 6.47
CA SER A 157 -13.02 14.68 5.33
C SER A 157 -11.96 13.58 5.30
N ARG A 158 -10.69 13.93 5.57
CA ARG A 158 -9.59 12.95 5.64
C ARG A 158 -9.73 12.00 6.82
N GLY A 159 -10.15 12.49 7.98
CA GLY A 159 -10.44 11.64 9.13
C GLY A 159 -11.58 10.66 8.85
N LEU A 160 -12.67 11.14 8.23
CA LEU A 160 -13.83 10.33 7.88
C LEU A 160 -13.51 9.24 6.86
N LEU A 161 -12.51 9.43 5.98
CA LEU A 161 -12.05 8.39 5.05
C LEU A 161 -11.43 7.16 5.76
N ALA A 162 -11.12 7.24 7.06
CA ALA A 162 -10.67 6.06 7.81
C ALA A 162 -11.79 5.04 8.00
N VAL A 163 -13.05 5.47 8.11
CA VAL A 163 -14.21 4.57 8.28
C VAL A 163 -14.34 3.61 7.10
N PRO A 164 -14.51 4.07 5.84
CA PRO A 164 -14.58 3.16 4.68
C PRO A 164 -13.29 2.36 4.46
N LEU A 165 -12.14 2.83 4.94
CA LEU A 165 -10.86 2.12 4.85
C LEU A 165 -10.79 0.89 5.76
N PHE A 166 -11.29 0.99 7.00
CA PHE A 166 -11.21 -0.08 8.00
C PHE A 166 -12.52 -0.83 8.24
N CYS A 167 -13.66 -0.34 7.76
CA CYS A 167 -14.89 -1.14 7.66
C CYS A 167 -14.80 -2.23 6.58
N PHE A 168 -13.67 -2.33 5.88
CA PHE A 168 -13.32 -3.39 4.95
C PHE A 168 -13.10 -4.73 5.67
N SER A 169 -14.06 -5.65 5.60
CA SER A 169 -13.90 -7.03 6.07
C SER A 169 -14.59 -7.99 5.09
N PRO A 170 -13.93 -8.37 3.98
CA PRO A 170 -14.56 -9.15 2.93
C PRO A 170 -15.02 -10.51 3.45
N VAL A 171 -14.22 -11.17 4.32
CA VAL A 171 -14.58 -12.47 4.87
C VAL A 171 -15.82 -12.37 5.77
N ALA A 172 -15.86 -11.41 6.70
CA ALA A 172 -17.02 -11.23 7.56
C ALA A 172 -18.26 -10.84 6.74
N TYR A 173 -18.10 -9.98 5.74
CA TYR A 173 -19.18 -9.60 4.84
C TYR A 173 -19.74 -10.79 4.05
N TYR A 174 -18.89 -11.61 3.42
CA TYR A 174 -19.36 -12.79 2.67
C TYR A 174 -20.01 -13.82 3.58
N VAL A 175 -19.44 -14.08 4.75
CA VAL A 175 -20.03 -15.00 5.72
C VAL A 175 -21.35 -14.45 6.27
N ALA A 176 -21.51 -13.13 6.41
CA ALA A 176 -22.78 -12.53 6.84
C ALA A 176 -23.87 -12.65 5.77
N GLN A 177 -23.52 -12.61 4.48
CA GLN A 177 -24.48 -12.90 3.41
C GLN A 177 -25.04 -14.32 3.52
N TRP A 178 -24.23 -15.28 3.99
CA TRP A 178 -24.72 -16.63 4.33
C TRP A 178 -25.49 -16.67 5.66
N GLY A 179 -24.97 -16.02 6.71
CA GLY A 179 -25.52 -16.07 8.05
C GLY A 179 -26.92 -15.47 8.17
N THR A 180 -27.19 -14.38 7.45
CA THR A 180 -28.53 -13.75 7.38
C THR A 180 -29.60 -14.66 6.77
N GLN A 181 -29.22 -15.78 6.15
CA GLN A 181 -30.13 -16.72 5.51
C GLN A 181 -30.45 -17.97 6.32
N ARG A 182 -29.88 -18.12 7.53
CA ARG A 182 -30.08 -19.25 8.45
C ARG A 182 -31.50 -19.39 9.04
N GLY A 183 -32.51 -18.73 8.46
CA GLY A 183 -33.91 -18.89 8.88
C GLY A 183 -34.56 -20.11 8.22
N GLY A 184 -34.67 -21.24 8.92
CA GLY A 184 -35.35 -22.45 8.43
C GLY A 184 -34.62 -23.74 8.81
N GLY A 185 -35.13 -24.90 8.38
CA GLY A 185 -34.41 -26.18 8.52
C GLY A 185 -33.13 -26.23 7.67
N SER A 186 -32.26 -27.21 7.93
CA SER A 186 -30.99 -27.41 7.20
C SER A 186 -31.16 -27.50 5.68
N ALA A 187 -32.24 -28.14 5.21
CA ALA A 187 -32.58 -28.23 3.79
C ALA A 187 -32.92 -26.86 3.16
N GLU A 188 -33.63 -25.99 3.88
CA GLU A 188 -33.97 -24.64 3.41
C GLU A 188 -32.73 -23.73 3.40
N THR A 189 -31.88 -23.86 4.41
CA THR A 189 -30.59 -23.15 4.46
C THR A 189 -29.68 -23.57 3.31
N LEU A 190 -29.61 -24.88 3.00
CA LEU A 190 -28.83 -25.39 1.87
C LEU A 190 -29.40 -24.90 0.53
N ARG A 191 -30.72 -24.95 0.35
CA ARG A 191 -31.39 -24.46 -0.85
C ARG A 191 -31.11 -22.97 -1.06
N ARG A 192 -31.23 -22.13 -0.03
CA ARG A 192 -30.94 -20.69 -0.13
C ARG A 192 -29.45 -20.40 -0.34
N ALA A 193 -28.56 -21.20 0.26
CA ALA A 193 -27.14 -21.11 -0.01
C ALA A 193 -26.78 -21.45 -1.47
N GLN A 194 -27.57 -22.31 -2.14
CA GLN A 194 -27.48 -22.54 -3.58
C GLN A 194 -28.10 -21.41 -4.41
N GLU A 195 -29.09 -20.70 -3.87
CA GLU A 195 -29.69 -19.52 -4.52
C GLU A 195 -28.73 -18.31 -4.49
N VAL A 196 -27.97 -18.11 -3.42
CA VAL A 196 -26.94 -17.06 -3.33
C VAL A 196 -25.75 -17.38 -4.20
N GLY A 197 -25.42 -16.46 -5.10
CA GLY A 197 -24.33 -16.67 -6.04
C GLY A 197 -24.72 -17.57 -7.21
N GLY A 198 -26.01 -17.86 -7.40
CA GLY A 198 -26.52 -18.55 -8.58
C GLY A 198 -26.34 -17.76 -9.87
N SER A 199 -25.94 -16.47 -9.78
CA SER A 199 -25.51 -15.69 -10.94
C SER A 199 -24.19 -14.97 -10.71
N GLN A 200 -23.37 -14.92 -11.77
CA GLN A 200 -22.11 -14.16 -11.76
C GLN A 200 -22.33 -12.67 -11.46
N ALA A 201 -23.42 -12.09 -11.94
CA ALA A 201 -23.72 -10.67 -11.72
C ALA A 201 -23.91 -10.35 -10.23
N GLU A 202 -24.59 -11.23 -9.50
CA GLU A 202 -24.77 -11.10 -8.05
C GLU A 202 -23.42 -11.17 -7.33
N LEU A 203 -22.58 -12.16 -7.65
CA LEU A 203 -21.25 -12.28 -7.06
C LEU A 203 -20.37 -11.05 -7.34
N VAL A 204 -20.43 -10.49 -8.55
CA VAL A 204 -19.72 -9.26 -8.91
C VAL A 204 -20.17 -8.08 -8.04
N VAL A 205 -21.47 -7.95 -7.78
CA VAL A 205 -22.01 -6.90 -6.92
C VAL A 205 -21.56 -7.11 -5.47
N ILE A 206 -21.74 -8.31 -4.92
CA ILE A 206 -21.37 -8.63 -3.52
C ILE A 206 -19.86 -8.42 -3.32
N ALA A 207 -19.03 -8.96 -4.20
CA ALA A 207 -17.58 -8.76 -4.16
C ALA A 207 -17.17 -7.30 -4.30
N GLY A 208 -17.83 -6.57 -5.20
CA GLY A 208 -17.59 -5.16 -5.42
C GLY A 208 -17.90 -4.31 -4.19
N LEU A 209 -19.05 -4.57 -3.56
CA LEU A 209 -19.48 -3.89 -2.34
C LEU A 209 -18.54 -4.14 -1.17
N SER A 210 -17.96 -5.34 -1.06
CA SER A 210 -17.06 -5.66 0.04
C SER A 210 -15.77 -4.83 0.04
N VAL A 211 -15.27 -4.44 -1.14
CA VAL A 211 -14.04 -3.63 -1.30
C VAL A 211 -14.31 -2.15 -1.61
N VAL A 212 -15.57 -1.76 -1.83
CA VAL A 212 -15.95 -0.43 -2.35
C VAL A 212 -15.45 0.71 -1.46
N GLY A 213 -15.54 0.54 -0.14
CA GLY A 213 -15.08 1.52 0.85
C GLY A 213 -13.57 1.70 0.80
N LEU A 214 -12.81 0.59 0.82
CA LEU A 214 -11.35 0.60 0.75
C LEU A 214 -10.86 1.29 -0.53
N VAL A 215 -11.37 0.86 -1.68
CA VAL A 215 -10.95 1.38 -2.99
C VAL A 215 -11.36 2.84 -3.16
N GLY A 216 -12.59 3.20 -2.75
CA GLY A 216 -13.08 4.56 -2.76
C GLY A 216 -12.23 5.49 -1.88
N ALA A 217 -11.88 5.06 -0.67
CA ALA A 217 -11.09 5.86 0.27
C ALA A 217 -9.64 6.05 -0.18
N LEU A 218 -8.99 4.98 -0.67
CA LEU A 218 -7.64 5.06 -1.22
C LEU A 218 -7.60 5.95 -2.47
N SER A 219 -8.55 5.76 -3.39
CA SER A 219 -8.66 6.59 -4.59
C SER A 219 -8.89 8.07 -4.23
N ALA A 220 -9.84 8.37 -3.34
CA ALA A 220 -10.09 9.72 -2.86
C ALA A 220 -8.83 10.36 -2.26
N THR A 221 -8.04 9.59 -1.50
CA THR A 221 -6.78 10.06 -0.91
C THR A 221 -5.74 10.41 -1.98
N LEU A 222 -5.60 9.57 -3.02
CA LEU A 222 -4.67 9.80 -4.13
C LEU A 222 -5.09 10.99 -5.00
N TYR A 223 -6.37 11.09 -5.37
CA TYR A 223 -6.87 12.23 -6.14
C TYR A 223 -6.81 13.53 -5.34
N LEU A 224 -7.07 13.50 -4.03
CA LEU A 224 -6.89 14.65 -3.15
C LEU A 224 -5.45 15.14 -3.14
N ALA A 225 -4.50 14.22 -3.10
CA ALA A 225 -3.09 14.57 -3.21
C ALA A 225 -2.78 15.19 -4.58
N ALA A 226 -3.32 14.66 -5.68
CA ALA A 226 -3.11 15.17 -7.03
C ALA A 226 -3.73 16.55 -7.31
N MET A 227 -4.92 16.83 -6.76
CA MET A 227 -5.66 18.07 -7.05
C MET A 227 -5.29 19.28 -6.18
N ARG A 228 -4.53 19.08 -5.10
CA ARG A 228 -4.38 20.05 -4.00
C ARG A 228 -3.86 21.46 -4.38
N ARG A 229 -3.15 21.62 -5.50
CA ARG A 229 -2.57 22.93 -5.91
C ARG A 229 -2.80 23.27 -7.39
N SER A 230 -3.57 22.45 -8.09
CA SER A 230 -3.41 22.29 -9.54
C SER A 230 -4.73 22.00 -10.25
N ALA A 231 -5.88 22.20 -9.60
CA ALA A 231 -7.19 22.03 -10.24
C ALA A 231 -7.35 22.81 -11.57
N VAL A 232 -6.51 23.83 -11.80
CA VAL A 232 -6.48 24.65 -13.03
C VAL A 232 -5.20 24.44 -13.86
N SER A 233 -4.16 23.77 -13.35
CA SER A 233 -2.88 23.64 -14.08
C SER A 233 -2.76 22.32 -14.85
N ARG A 234 -2.11 22.34 -16.02
CA ARG A 234 -1.84 21.14 -16.83
C ARG A 234 -1.14 20.02 -16.03
N ALA A 235 -0.29 20.41 -15.08
CA ALA A 235 0.42 19.48 -14.19
C ALA A 235 -0.52 18.70 -13.24
N GLY A 236 -1.64 19.30 -12.81
CA GLY A 236 -2.64 18.62 -11.98
C GLY A 236 -3.39 17.56 -12.77
N TRP A 237 -3.84 17.91 -13.97
CA TRP A 237 -4.48 16.97 -14.90
C TRP A 237 -3.57 15.80 -15.24
N ALA A 238 -2.28 16.04 -15.50
CA ALA A 238 -1.31 14.98 -15.72
C ALA A 238 -1.16 14.06 -14.49
N ALA A 239 -1.07 14.62 -13.28
CA ALA A 239 -0.97 13.81 -12.05
C ALA A 239 -2.25 12.97 -11.82
N SER A 240 -3.44 13.56 -12.03
CA SER A 240 -4.71 12.84 -11.95
C SER A 240 -4.81 11.74 -13.00
N GLY A 241 -4.34 11.98 -14.23
CA GLY A 241 -4.28 10.95 -15.28
C GLY A 241 -3.38 9.77 -14.91
N VAL A 242 -2.23 10.03 -14.28
CA VAL A 242 -1.35 8.96 -13.78
C VAL A 242 -2.01 8.18 -12.65
N VAL A 243 -2.64 8.87 -11.68
CA VAL A 243 -3.40 8.21 -10.60
C VAL A 243 -4.53 7.36 -11.18
N THR A 244 -5.24 7.86 -12.19
CA THR A 244 -6.29 7.11 -12.91
C THR A 244 -5.73 5.82 -13.49
N ALA A 245 -4.65 5.92 -14.26
CA ALA A 245 -4.01 4.77 -14.90
C ALA A 245 -3.49 3.75 -13.87
N VAL A 246 -2.87 4.22 -12.78
CA VAL A 246 -2.41 3.36 -11.67
C VAL A 246 -3.56 2.60 -11.04
N VAL A 247 -4.64 3.30 -10.70
CA VAL A 247 -5.82 2.71 -10.07
C VAL A 247 -6.49 1.70 -11.00
N VAL A 248 -6.71 2.06 -12.27
CA VAL A 248 -7.32 1.16 -13.26
C VAL A 248 -6.50 -0.12 -13.38
N LEU A 249 -5.23 0.02 -13.75
CA LEU A 249 -4.36 -1.12 -14.00
C LEU A 249 -4.16 -2.00 -12.76
N ALA A 250 -4.03 -1.40 -11.57
CA ALA A 250 -3.88 -2.15 -10.32
C ALA A 250 -5.16 -2.92 -9.97
N VAL A 251 -6.34 -2.26 -10.01
CA VAL A 251 -7.62 -2.91 -9.68
C VAL A 251 -7.92 -4.02 -10.67
N THR A 252 -7.78 -3.78 -11.98
CA THR A 252 -8.05 -4.81 -13.00
C THR A 252 -7.12 -6.01 -12.85
N THR A 253 -5.84 -5.80 -12.57
CA THR A 253 -4.86 -6.88 -12.36
C THR A 253 -5.16 -7.66 -11.08
N LEU A 254 -5.46 -6.98 -9.97
CA LEU A 254 -5.81 -7.63 -8.71
C LEU A 254 -7.10 -8.45 -8.81
N SER A 255 -8.06 -8.02 -9.64
CA SER A 255 -9.30 -8.76 -9.90
C SER A 255 -9.06 -10.13 -10.55
N LEU A 256 -7.98 -10.29 -11.34
CA LEU A 256 -7.58 -11.59 -11.91
C LEU A 256 -7.21 -12.62 -10.84
N MET A 257 -6.80 -12.16 -9.66
CA MET A 257 -6.32 -12.97 -8.54
C MET A 257 -7.35 -13.08 -7.41
N VAL A 258 -8.61 -12.68 -7.64
CA VAL A 258 -9.67 -12.80 -6.63
C VAL A 258 -9.99 -14.27 -6.40
N THR A 259 -9.78 -14.75 -5.17
CA THR A 259 -10.08 -16.13 -4.76
C THR A 259 -11.13 -16.20 -3.66
N THR A 260 -11.13 -15.22 -2.75
CA THR A 260 -11.95 -15.24 -1.55
C THR A 260 -13.45 -15.26 -1.84
N VAL A 261 -13.91 -14.59 -2.91
CA VAL A 261 -15.34 -14.51 -3.24
C VAL A 261 -15.91 -15.88 -3.61
N PRO A 262 -15.45 -16.55 -4.69
CA PRO A 262 -16.00 -17.84 -5.07
C PRO A 262 -15.80 -18.85 -3.93
N LEU A 263 -14.61 -18.93 -3.36
CA LEU A 263 -14.30 -19.86 -2.27
C LEU A 263 -15.24 -19.75 -1.05
N LEU A 264 -15.71 -18.54 -0.74
CA LEU A 264 -16.60 -18.32 0.40
C LEU A 264 -18.08 -18.32 0.06
N LEU A 265 -18.49 -18.02 -1.18
CA LEU A 265 -19.91 -17.85 -1.54
C LEU A 265 -20.46 -18.95 -2.44
N THR A 266 -19.65 -19.65 -3.22
CA THR A 266 -20.15 -20.70 -4.12
C THR A 266 -20.21 -22.01 -3.34
N ALA A 267 -21.42 -22.38 -2.92
CA ALA A 267 -21.68 -23.60 -2.14
C ALA A 267 -21.35 -24.88 -2.92
N ASP A 268 -21.46 -24.84 -4.25
CA ASP A 268 -21.11 -25.94 -5.14
C ASP A 268 -19.89 -25.57 -5.98
N LEU A 269 -18.75 -26.18 -5.64
CA LEU A 269 -17.52 -26.08 -6.43
C LEU A 269 -17.69 -26.69 -7.83
N ALA A 270 -18.72 -27.50 -8.06
CA ALA A 270 -19.03 -28.06 -9.36
C ALA A 270 -19.73 -27.06 -10.29
N ASP A 271 -20.36 -26.01 -9.77
CA ASP A 271 -20.95 -24.97 -10.62
C ASP A 271 -19.87 -24.03 -11.16
N ARG A 272 -19.35 -24.45 -12.31
CA ARG A 272 -18.32 -23.75 -13.06
C ARG A 272 -18.75 -22.38 -13.55
N GLY A 273 -20.01 -21.95 -13.41
CA GLY A 273 -20.48 -20.61 -13.83
C GLY A 273 -19.84 -19.43 -13.10
N THR A 274 -19.26 -19.63 -11.92
CA THR A 274 -18.89 -18.56 -10.97
C THR A 274 -17.41 -18.48 -10.56
N THR A 275 -16.61 -19.45 -11.01
CA THR A 275 -15.16 -19.55 -10.78
C THR A 275 -14.35 -18.37 -11.36
N THR A 276 -13.24 -18.08 -10.71
CA THR A 276 -12.20 -17.13 -11.15
C THR A 276 -10.90 -17.89 -11.43
N PRO A 277 -9.92 -17.31 -12.13
CA PRO A 277 -8.66 -17.99 -12.40
C PRO A 277 -7.92 -18.38 -11.12
N GLY A 278 -7.93 -17.49 -10.12
CA GLY A 278 -7.35 -17.81 -8.81
C GLY A 278 -8.06 -18.96 -8.10
N MET A 279 -9.38 -19.11 -8.26
CA MET A 279 -10.13 -20.22 -7.70
C MET A 279 -9.85 -21.53 -8.44
N LEU A 280 -9.80 -21.51 -9.78
CA LEU A 280 -9.42 -22.69 -10.58
C LEU A 280 -8.01 -23.17 -10.22
N VAL A 281 -7.07 -22.24 -10.04
CA VAL A 281 -5.73 -22.56 -9.55
C VAL A 281 -5.79 -23.25 -8.18
N TYR A 282 -6.58 -22.70 -7.24
CA TYR A 282 -6.74 -23.31 -5.93
C TYR A 282 -7.31 -24.73 -6.03
N GLU A 283 -8.34 -24.92 -6.87
CA GLU A 283 -8.94 -26.23 -7.11
C GLU A 283 -7.94 -27.21 -7.72
N TRP A 284 -7.23 -26.83 -8.79
CA TRP A 284 -6.23 -27.67 -9.44
C TRP A 284 -5.12 -28.06 -8.47
N VAL A 285 -4.53 -27.08 -7.79
CA VAL A 285 -3.39 -27.32 -6.90
C VAL A 285 -3.81 -28.11 -5.67
N PHE A 286 -4.82 -27.66 -4.92
CA PHE A 286 -5.07 -28.17 -3.57
C PHE A 286 -6.22 -29.16 -3.48
N LEU A 287 -7.19 -29.13 -4.40
CA LEU A 287 -8.33 -30.06 -4.39
C LEU A 287 -8.12 -31.24 -5.32
N ARG A 288 -7.51 -31.02 -6.49
CA ARG A 288 -7.21 -32.08 -7.48
C ARG A 288 -5.77 -32.60 -7.39
N TYR A 289 -4.94 -32.00 -6.55
CA TYR A 289 -3.52 -32.36 -6.40
C TYR A 289 -2.70 -32.28 -7.70
N ASP A 290 -3.12 -31.43 -8.64
CA ASP A 290 -2.47 -31.16 -9.92
C ASP A 290 -1.67 -29.85 -9.83
N LEU A 291 -0.54 -29.95 -9.12
CA LEU A 291 0.39 -28.85 -8.90
C LEU A 291 0.96 -28.27 -10.21
N PRO A 292 1.37 -29.08 -11.22
CA PRO A 292 1.92 -28.56 -12.47
C PRO A 292 0.91 -27.74 -13.29
N THR A 293 -0.32 -28.21 -13.48
CA THR A 293 -1.34 -27.48 -14.25
C THR A 293 -1.70 -26.15 -13.58
N GLY A 294 -1.92 -26.17 -12.26
CA GLY A 294 -2.17 -24.95 -11.50
C GLY A 294 -1.01 -23.96 -11.52
N SER A 295 0.23 -24.46 -11.50
CA SER A 295 1.43 -23.63 -11.63
C SER A 295 1.56 -23.00 -13.02
N ALA A 296 1.21 -23.74 -14.09
CA ALA A 296 1.19 -23.22 -15.45
C ALA A 296 0.19 -22.07 -15.61
N ALA A 297 -1.00 -22.21 -15.02
CA ALA A 297 -2.02 -21.18 -15.04
C ALA A 297 -1.61 -19.90 -14.29
N LEU A 298 -1.02 -20.01 -13.10
CA LEU A 298 -0.46 -18.86 -12.41
C LEU A 298 0.70 -18.22 -13.17
N ALA A 299 1.58 -19.01 -13.78
CA ALA A 299 2.67 -18.49 -14.59
C ALA A 299 2.15 -17.69 -15.81
N LEU A 300 1.06 -18.14 -16.45
CA LEU A 300 0.40 -17.41 -17.53
C LEU A 300 -0.18 -16.07 -17.04
N LEU A 301 -0.80 -16.03 -15.86
CA LEU A 301 -1.33 -14.80 -15.26
C LEU A 301 -0.24 -13.87 -14.70
N LEU A 302 0.92 -14.43 -14.35
CA LEU A 302 2.07 -13.67 -13.85
C LEU A 302 2.66 -12.76 -14.93
N VAL A 303 2.68 -13.22 -16.20
CA VAL A 303 3.20 -12.43 -17.33
C VAL A 303 2.52 -11.06 -17.47
N PRO A 304 1.19 -10.96 -17.66
CA PRO A 304 0.52 -9.65 -17.75
C PRO A 304 0.66 -8.85 -16.45
N THR A 305 0.65 -9.51 -15.28
CA THR A 305 0.85 -8.86 -13.97
C THR A 305 2.21 -8.15 -13.89
N VAL A 306 3.27 -8.83 -14.30
CA VAL A 306 4.64 -8.29 -14.39
C VAL A 306 4.72 -7.13 -15.38
N LEU A 307 4.15 -7.29 -16.57
CA LEU A 307 4.15 -6.26 -17.61
C LEU A 307 3.43 -4.99 -17.15
N VAL A 308 2.28 -5.13 -16.49
CA VAL A 308 1.55 -4.00 -15.91
C VAL A 308 2.36 -3.34 -14.79
N GLY A 309 3.03 -4.11 -13.94
CA GLY A 309 3.92 -3.59 -12.90
C GLY A 309 5.05 -2.72 -13.48
N VAL A 310 5.72 -3.21 -14.52
CA VAL A 310 6.75 -2.48 -15.26
C VAL A 310 6.18 -1.21 -15.88
N LEU A 311 5.03 -1.31 -16.55
CA LEU A 311 4.35 -0.18 -17.19
C LEU A 311 3.99 0.92 -16.18
N LEU A 312 3.51 0.55 -14.99
CA LEU A 312 3.14 1.50 -13.95
C LEU A 312 4.34 2.27 -13.40
N VAL A 313 5.45 1.58 -13.09
CA VAL A 313 6.67 2.27 -12.64
C VAL A 313 7.24 3.13 -13.78
N ALA A 314 7.25 2.62 -15.01
CA ALA A 314 7.66 3.40 -16.18
C ALA A 314 6.81 4.66 -16.36
N LEU A 315 5.48 4.57 -16.19
CA LEU A 315 4.55 5.70 -16.25
C LEU A 315 4.85 6.74 -15.16
N VAL A 316 5.06 6.30 -13.91
CA VAL A 316 5.43 7.16 -12.78
C VAL A 316 6.74 7.89 -13.06
N LEU A 317 7.75 7.20 -13.60
CA LEU A 317 9.05 7.78 -13.95
C LEU A 317 8.98 8.72 -15.17
N ALA A 318 8.23 8.34 -16.21
CA ALA A 318 8.07 9.11 -17.44
C ALA A 318 7.33 10.43 -17.19
N THR A 319 6.28 10.39 -16.39
CA THR A 319 5.52 11.59 -15.96
C THR A 319 6.24 12.39 -14.88
N ARG A 320 7.34 11.85 -14.34
CA ARG A 320 8.10 12.41 -13.22
C ARG A 320 7.19 12.76 -12.05
N LEU A 321 6.30 11.83 -11.70
CA LEU A 321 5.40 11.99 -10.58
C LEU A 321 6.23 12.18 -9.30
N ARG A 322 5.90 13.21 -8.52
CA ARG A 322 6.58 13.58 -7.28
C ARG A 322 5.55 13.71 -6.17
N VAL A 323 5.93 13.26 -4.98
CA VAL A 323 5.18 13.52 -3.76
C VAL A 323 5.82 14.73 -3.08
N GLU A 324 5.19 15.89 -3.16
CA GLU A 324 5.65 17.12 -2.52
C GLU A 324 5.07 17.28 -1.11
N ILE A 325 5.92 17.71 -0.18
CA ILE A 325 5.49 18.08 1.18
C ILE A 325 5.30 19.59 1.26
N VAL A 326 4.06 20.04 1.43
CA VAL A 326 3.73 21.48 1.48
C VAL A 326 4.14 22.09 2.84
N PRO A 327 5.03 23.11 2.88
CA PRO A 327 5.41 23.80 4.11
C PRO A 327 4.24 24.50 4.79
N ARG A 328 4.27 24.58 6.14
CA ARG A 328 3.19 25.14 6.97
C ARG A 328 3.07 26.68 6.81
N ASP A 329 4.17 27.36 6.46
CA ASP A 329 4.30 28.82 6.61
C ASP A 329 4.35 29.62 5.30
N ALA A 330 4.36 28.95 4.14
CA ALA A 330 4.47 29.62 2.84
C ALA A 330 3.30 30.59 2.54
N GLY A 331 2.13 30.39 3.16
CA GLY A 331 0.96 31.26 2.99
C GLY A 331 0.92 32.48 3.92
N ALA A 332 1.44 32.37 5.14
CA ALA A 332 1.35 33.45 6.14
C ALA A 332 2.49 34.48 5.99
N GLY A 333 3.66 34.05 5.54
CA GLY A 333 4.82 34.93 5.34
C GLY A 333 4.66 35.89 4.15
N GLY A 334 4.11 35.41 3.03
CA GLY A 334 3.93 36.21 1.82
C GLY A 334 2.98 37.40 2.01
N VAL A 335 1.87 37.21 2.74
CA VAL A 335 0.91 38.28 3.04
C VAL A 335 1.52 39.31 4.00
N ARG A 336 2.34 38.89 4.98
CA ARG A 336 3.06 39.82 5.87
C ARG A 336 4.18 40.56 5.15
N LEU A 337 4.86 39.94 4.19
CA LEU A 337 5.91 40.58 3.41
C LEU A 337 5.33 41.58 2.41
N LEU A 338 4.28 41.21 1.66
CA LEU A 338 3.53 42.13 0.80
C LEU A 338 2.85 43.24 1.60
N GLY A 339 2.32 42.92 2.78
CA GLY A 339 1.79 43.93 3.71
C GLY A 339 2.87 44.89 4.19
N ARG A 340 4.07 44.40 4.52
CA ARG A 340 5.22 45.25 4.87
C ARG A 340 5.73 46.07 3.69
N LEU A 341 5.85 45.49 2.50
CA LEU A 341 6.30 46.21 1.31
C LEU A 341 5.28 47.27 0.87
N ARG A 342 3.98 46.98 0.93
CA ARG A 342 2.91 47.96 0.67
C ARG A 342 2.90 49.08 1.72
N ARG A 343 3.14 48.75 3.00
CA ARG A 343 3.21 49.76 4.08
C ARG A 343 4.51 50.58 4.04
N ARG A 344 5.61 50.02 3.51
CA ARG A 344 6.89 50.74 3.32
C ARG A 344 6.89 51.59 2.06
N GLY A 345 6.19 51.17 1.00
CA GLY A 345 5.97 51.97 -0.21
C GLY A 345 5.00 53.13 -0.02
N ALA A 346 4.06 53.05 0.94
CA ALA A 346 3.09 54.11 1.21
C ALA A 346 3.59 55.21 2.18
N GLY A 347 4.79 55.08 2.75
CA GLY A 347 5.31 56.00 3.78
C GLY A 347 6.50 56.87 3.36
N ALA A 348 6.98 56.77 2.12
CA ALA A 348 8.22 57.40 1.67
C ALA A 348 8.05 58.65 0.79
N GLY A 349 6.85 59.23 0.72
CA GLY A 349 6.63 60.43 -0.09
C GLY A 349 5.48 61.28 0.42
N SER A 350 5.69 62.05 1.49
CA SER A 350 4.98 63.31 1.74
C SER A 350 5.60 64.05 2.92
N ALA A 351 6.81 64.57 2.74
CA ALA A 351 7.40 65.57 3.60
C ALA A 351 7.87 66.75 2.73
N ALA A 352 6.92 67.54 2.23
CA ALA A 352 7.17 68.91 1.77
C ALA A 352 5.85 69.69 1.65
N ALA A 353 5.79 70.82 2.36
CA ALA A 353 4.87 71.95 2.18
C ALA A 353 3.37 71.70 2.46
N ALA A 354 2.57 72.60 3.04
CA ALA A 354 2.75 73.87 3.73
C ALA A 354 1.40 74.20 4.38
N THR A 355 1.43 75.07 5.37
CA THR A 355 0.32 75.74 6.07
C THR A 355 -0.85 76.18 5.19
N GLY A 356 -2.09 75.96 5.65
CA GLY A 356 -3.29 76.58 5.10
C GLY A 356 -4.57 76.10 5.78
N ALA A 357 -5.10 76.91 6.69
CA ALA A 357 -6.38 76.70 7.36
C ALA A 357 -7.56 76.97 6.39
N GLY A 358 -8.65 76.20 6.53
CA GLY A 358 -9.98 76.64 6.11
C GLY A 358 -10.88 75.57 5.48
N ALA A 359 -12.10 75.49 6.06
CA ALA A 359 -13.36 75.05 5.47
C ALA A 359 -13.77 73.55 5.50
N GLN A 360 -15.06 73.42 5.79
CA GLN A 360 -15.85 72.27 6.24
C GLN A 360 -16.50 71.53 5.04
N PRO A 361 -17.42 70.55 5.23
CA PRO A 361 -17.40 69.28 4.50
C PRO A 361 -18.42 69.24 3.34
N ALA A 362 -18.14 68.44 2.31
CA ALA A 362 -19.16 68.10 1.32
C ALA A 362 -18.99 66.66 0.82
N ALA A 363 -20.13 65.98 0.82
CA ALA A 363 -20.34 64.60 0.44
C ALA A 363 -19.90 64.31 -1.00
N SER A 364 -19.19 63.20 -1.19
CA SER A 364 -19.30 62.38 -2.40
C SER A 364 -19.17 60.91 -2.03
N ALA A 365 -20.32 60.34 -1.66
CA ALA A 365 -20.52 58.91 -1.58
C ALA A 365 -20.47 58.31 -2.99
N GLY A 366 -19.28 57.87 -3.42
CA GLY A 366 -19.06 57.13 -4.66
C GLY A 366 -18.84 55.65 -4.37
N ARG A 367 -19.91 54.86 -4.55
CA ARG A 367 -19.96 53.39 -4.47
C ARG A 367 -18.77 52.71 -5.16
N ALA A 368 -18.00 51.95 -4.40
CA ALA A 368 -17.18 50.84 -4.90
C ALA A 368 -17.04 49.74 -3.83
N SER A 369 -18.16 49.31 -3.23
CA SER A 369 -18.21 48.12 -2.37
C SER A 369 -19.26 47.16 -2.89
N GLY A 370 -18.84 46.15 -3.66
CA GLY A 370 -19.78 45.15 -4.20
C GLY A 370 -19.17 43.89 -4.82
N ALA A 371 -17.85 43.74 -4.83
CA ALA A 371 -17.21 42.59 -5.49
C ALA A 371 -16.65 41.52 -4.52
N GLY A 372 -16.92 41.62 -3.21
CA GLY A 372 -16.33 40.75 -2.18
C GLY A 372 -17.14 39.50 -1.79
N ASP A 373 -18.47 39.52 -1.91
CA ASP A 373 -19.33 38.47 -1.30
C ASP A 373 -19.42 37.17 -2.11
N GLY A 374 -19.06 37.18 -3.39
CA GLY A 374 -19.21 36.01 -4.26
C GLY A 374 -18.24 34.86 -3.96
N THR A 375 -17.06 35.15 -3.39
CA THR A 375 -16.04 34.13 -3.11
C THR A 375 -16.29 33.37 -1.82
N GLU A 376 -16.82 34.02 -0.78
CA GLU A 376 -17.10 33.34 0.49
C GLU A 376 -18.25 32.33 0.34
N SER A 377 -19.33 32.72 -0.34
CA SER A 377 -20.48 31.83 -0.58
C SER A 377 -20.10 30.54 -1.32
N ARG A 378 -19.24 30.64 -2.35
CA ARG A 378 -18.77 29.45 -3.11
C ARG A 378 -17.94 28.48 -2.27
N THR A 379 -17.14 28.99 -1.33
CA THR A 379 -16.34 28.13 -0.45
C THR A 379 -17.18 27.41 0.60
N THR A 380 -18.26 28.03 1.07
CA THR A 380 -19.22 27.42 2.01
C THR A 380 -19.96 26.26 1.35
N VAL A 381 -20.50 26.46 0.14
CA VAL A 381 -21.22 25.40 -0.60
C VAL A 381 -20.32 24.20 -0.89
N ALA A 382 -19.09 24.43 -1.37
CA ALA A 382 -18.14 23.34 -1.63
C ALA A 382 -17.75 22.60 -0.34
N SER A 383 -17.60 23.31 0.77
CA SER A 383 -17.28 22.70 2.07
C SER A 383 -18.43 21.81 2.56
N VAL A 384 -19.67 22.28 2.49
CA VAL A 384 -20.85 21.48 2.89
C VAL A 384 -20.97 20.23 2.01
N LEU A 385 -20.90 20.39 0.68
CA LEU A 385 -20.98 19.26 -0.25
C LEU A 385 -19.87 18.23 0.01
N SER A 386 -18.67 18.68 0.37
CA SER A 386 -17.54 17.78 0.67
C SER A 386 -17.83 16.90 1.87
N VAL A 387 -18.34 17.50 2.95
CA VAL A 387 -18.68 16.75 4.17
C VAL A 387 -19.81 15.79 3.88
N VAL A 388 -20.87 16.26 3.21
CA VAL A 388 -22.04 15.44 2.87
C VAL A 388 -21.62 14.22 2.07
N LEU A 389 -20.79 14.38 1.05
CA LEU A 389 -20.37 13.28 0.19
C LEU A 389 -19.45 12.27 0.92
N VAL A 390 -18.50 12.76 1.71
CA VAL A 390 -17.59 11.87 2.46
C VAL A 390 -18.34 11.16 3.59
N SER A 391 -19.24 11.86 4.28
CA SER A 391 -20.15 11.25 5.24
C SER A 391 -21.06 10.23 4.57
N ALA A 392 -21.61 10.52 3.38
CA ALA A 392 -22.41 9.57 2.62
C ALA A 392 -21.60 8.31 2.24
N LEU A 393 -20.34 8.46 1.84
CA LEU A 393 -19.45 7.33 1.58
C LEU A 393 -19.18 6.51 2.86
N ALA A 394 -18.87 7.19 3.97
CA ALA A 394 -18.65 6.51 5.26
C ALA A 394 -19.90 5.78 5.75
N ILE A 395 -21.07 6.42 5.68
CA ILE A 395 -22.36 5.82 6.02
C ILE A 395 -22.66 4.64 5.10
N ALA A 396 -22.50 4.79 3.78
CA ALA A 396 -22.71 3.70 2.83
C ALA A 396 -21.80 2.50 3.13
N SER A 397 -20.53 2.72 3.48
CA SER A 397 -19.63 1.64 3.91
C SER A 397 -20.07 0.99 5.21
N VAL A 398 -20.57 1.76 6.20
CA VAL A 398 -21.13 1.18 7.43
C VAL A 398 -22.40 0.39 7.14
N VAL A 399 -23.28 0.87 6.25
CA VAL A 399 -24.51 0.18 5.85
C VAL A 399 -24.20 -1.14 5.13
N VAL A 400 -23.23 -1.13 4.20
CA VAL A 400 -22.76 -2.36 3.53
C VAL A 400 -22.14 -3.32 4.53
N SER A 401 -21.37 -2.82 5.50
CA SER A 401 -20.77 -3.63 6.57
C SER A 401 -21.74 -4.00 7.69
N TRP A 402 -22.96 -3.47 7.69
CA TRP A 402 -23.93 -3.66 8.76
C TRP A 402 -24.23 -5.13 9.08
N PRO A 403 -24.42 -6.03 8.09
CA PRO A 403 -24.75 -7.43 8.36
C PRO A 403 -23.73 -8.14 9.28
N TRP A 404 -22.44 -7.86 9.13
CA TRP A 404 -21.42 -8.47 9.99
C TRP A 404 -21.14 -7.64 11.25
N LEU A 405 -21.34 -6.32 11.20
CA LEU A 405 -21.20 -5.45 12.37
C LEU A 405 -22.21 -5.79 13.47
N GLN A 406 -23.39 -6.33 13.12
CA GLN A 406 -24.37 -6.81 14.10
C GLN A 406 -23.80 -7.93 14.97
N GLY A 407 -22.97 -8.81 14.40
CA GLY A 407 -22.31 -9.91 15.11
C GLY A 407 -20.94 -9.57 15.69
N ILE A 408 -20.51 -8.30 15.71
CA ILE A 408 -19.14 -7.93 16.14
C ILE A 408 -18.86 -8.27 17.61
N LEU A 409 -19.91 -8.43 18.43
CA LEU A 409 -19.82 -8.84 19.84
C LEU A 409 -19.93 -10.36 20.02
N GLU A 410 -20.28 -11.09 18.97
CA GLU A 410 -20.38 -12.55 18.98
C GLU A 410 -18.97 -13.12 18.84
N THR A 411 -18.37 -13.49 19.97
CA THR A 411 -17.02 -14.09 20.04
C THR A 411 -17.04 -15.51 20.59
N GLU A 412 -18.22 -16.04 20.91
CA GLU A 412 -18.37 -17.39 21.47
C GLU A 412 -18.03 -18.45 20.42
N VAL A 413 -17.13 -19.35 20.78
CA VAL A 413 -16.70 -20.49 19.94
C VAL A 413 -16.97 -21.77 20.71
N ALA A 414 -16.95 -22.91 20.03
CA ALA A 414 -16.96 -24.23 20.67
C ALA A 414 -15.97 -24.27 21.85
N PRO A 415 -16.31 -24.90 23.00
CA PRO A 415 -15.49 -24.86 24.22
C PRO A 415 -14.05 -25.38 24.05
N SER A 416 -13.78 -26.15 23.00
CA SER A 416 -12.45 -26.68 22.67
C SER A 416 -11.52 -25.66 22.01
N ILE A 417 -12.02 -24.50 21.59
CA ILE A 417 -11.28 -23.51 20.82
C ILE A 417 -11.13 -22.24 21.65
N ASP A 418 -9.87 -21.87 21.95
CA ASP A 418 -9.59 -20.61 22.63
C ASP A 418 -9.66 -19.44 21.63
N SER A 419 -10.74 -18.65 21.72
CA SER A 419 -10.95 -17.44 20.93
C SER A 419 -9.82 -16.42 21.10
N THR A 420 -9.19 -16.38 22.27
CA THR A 420 -8.12 -15.43 22.59
C THR A 420 -6.87 -15.78 21.79
N THR A 421 -6.46 -17.05 21.81
CA THR A 421 -5.34 -17.56 21.01
C THR A 421 -5.57 -17.31 19.51
N LEU A 422 -6.79 -17.48 19.00
CA LEU A 422 -7.09 -17.20 17.58
C LEU A 422 -6.97 -15.72 17.22
N GLN A 423 -7.51 -14.83 18.06
CA GLN A 423 -7.39 -13.39 17.84
C GLN A 423 -5.94 -12.93 17.91
N ILE A 424 -5.18 -13.40 18.91
CA ILE A 424 -3.76 -13.10 19.04
C ILE A 424 -3.02 -13.60 17.80
N THR A 425 -3.21 -14.85 17.41
CA THR A 425 -2.54 -15.45 16.26
C THR A 425 -2.82 -14.70 14.96
N THR A 426 -4.08 -14.31 14.72
CA THR A 426 -4.50 -13.58 13.51
C THR A 426 -3.93 -12.17 13.49
N TRP A 427 -4.12 -11.40 14.56
CA TRP A 427 -3.75 -9.99 14.57
C TRP A 427 -2.26 -9.76 14.83
N LEU A 428 -1.61 -10.64 15.59
CA LEU A 428 -0.16 -10.58 15.81
C LEU A 428 0.60 -10.91 14.52
N SER A 429 0.27 -12.01 13.82
CA SER A 429 0.93 -12.37 12.56
C SER A 429 0.74 -11.27 11.51
N SER A 430 -0.46 -10.69 11.44
CA SER A 430 -0.74 -9.59 10.53
C SER A 430 -0.04 -8.28 10.91
N ALA A 431 0.00 -7.92 12.19
CA ALA A 431 0.72 -6.74 12.67
C ALA A 431 2.23 -6.86 12.44
N LEU A 432 2.81 -8.05 12.69
CA LEU A 432 4.21 -8.35 12.40
C LEU A 432 4.51 -8.22 10.90
N THR A 433 3.64 -8.80 10.06
CA THR A 433 3.74 -8.66 8.60
C THR A 433 3.73 -7.19 8.18
N GLY A 434 2.74 -6.42 8.63
CA GLY A 434 2.62 -4.99 8.33
C GLY A 434 3.83 -4.18 8.80
N LEU A 435 4.34 -4.47 10.00
CA LEU A 435 5.53 -3.81 10.55
C LEU A 435 6.77 -4.09 9.69
N ILE A 436 7.06 -5.37 9.41
CA ILE A 436 8.23 -5.79 8.62
C ILE A 436 8.17 -5.14 7.23
N VAL A 437 7.02 -5.25 6.56
CA VAL A 437 6.80 -4.73 5.21
C VAL A 437 7.03 -3.23 5.14
N VAL A 438 6.45 -2.47 6.07
CA VAL A 438 6.60 -1.00 6.07
C VAL A 438 8.00 -0.57 6.46
N VAL A 439 8.63 -1.21 7.45
CA VAL A 439 10.01 -0.87 7.85
C VAL A 439 10.97 -1.07 6.68
N LEU A 440 10.90 -2.22 5.98
CA LEU A 440 11.73 -2.48 4.80
C LEU A 440 11.46 -1.47 3.68
N ALA A 441 10.18 -1.15 3.42
CA ALA A 441 9.82 -0.16 2.41
C ALA A 441 10.32 1.26 2.75
N VAL A 442 10.29 1.65 4.02
CA VAL A 442 10.83 2.94 4.51
C VAL A 442 12.34 2.99 4.38
N VAL A 443 13.04 1.95 4.83
CA VAL A 443 14.50 1.83 4.73
C VAL A 443 14.93 1.88 3.26
N GLY A 444 14.24 1.14 2.40
CA GLY A 444 14.49 1.15 0.96
C GLY A 444 14.19 2.47 0.28
N GLY A 445 13.04 3.06 0.61
CA GLY A 445 12.65 4.37 0.10
C GLY A 445 13.65 5.45 0.52
N PHE A 446 14.17 5.38 1.74
CA PHE A 446 15.22 6.28 2.22
C PHE A 446 16.54 6.03 1.49
N GLY A 447 16.95 4.77 1.32
CA GLY A 447 18.16 4.38 0.59
C GLY A 447 18.16 4.84 -0.87
N ILE A 448 17.08 4.58 -1.61
CA ILE A 448 16.94 4.96 -3.02
C ILE A 448 16.69 6.46 -3.15
N GLY A 449 15.71 6.98 -2.42
CA GLY A 449 15.19 8.34 -2.59
C GLY A 449 16.06 9.42 -1.93
N TYR A 450 16.43 9.25 -0.66
CA TYR A 450 17.16 10.25 0.11
C TYR A 450 18.69 10.18 -0.07
N LEU A 451 19.28 8.97 0.00
CA LEU A 451 20.73 8.80 -0.14
C LEU A 451 21.22 8.91 -1.59
N ARG A 452 20.33 8.65 -2.55
CA ARG A 452 20.56 8.81 -3.99
C ARG A 452 21.85 8.14 -4.49
N PRO A 453 21.96 6.80 -4.40
CA PRO A 453 23.17 6.06 -4.81
C PRO A 453 23.59 6.35 -6.26
N ALA A 454 22.63 6.52 -7.17
CA ALA A 454 22.84 6.87 -8.58
C ALA A 454 22.58 8.37 -8.87
N GLY A 455 22.64 9.23 -7.85
CA GLY A 455 22.39 10.66 -7.97
C GLY A 455 20.97 10.97 -8.45
N ARG A 456 20.83 11.80 -9.49
CA ARG A 456 19.53 12.19 -10.07
C ARG A 456 18.77 11.03 -10.72
N ARG A 457 19.46 9.93 -11.05
CA ARG A 457 18.87 8.75 -11.68
C ARG A 457 18.45 7.68 -10.68
N SER A 458 18.56 7.91 -9.36
CA SER A 458 18.27 6.87 -8.36
C SER A 458 16.83 6.35 -8.42
N GLU A 459 15.87 7.17 -8.86
CA GLU A 459 14.48 6.73 -9.09
C GLU A 459 14.37 5.65 -10.18
N TRP A 460 15.29 5.59 -11.14
CA TRP A 460 15.32 4.53 -12.17
C TRP A 460 15.67 3.17 -11.59
N LEU A 461 16.29 3.10 -10.40
CA LEU A 461 16.52 1.83 -9.71
C LEU A 461 15.21 1.12 -9.35
N LEU A 462 14.08 1.86 -9.27
CA LEU A 462 12.76 1.26 -9.08
C LEU A 462 12.34 0.35 -10.24
N LEU A 463 12.90 0.53 -11.45
CA LEU A 463 12.61 -0.38 -12.58
C LEU A 463 13.07 -1.81 -12.29
N ALA A 464 14.14 -2.00 -11.53
CA ALA A 464 14.60 -3.33 -11.13
C ALA A 464 13.60 -4.07 -10.22
N PHE A 465 12.75 -3.32 -9.50
CA PHE A 465 11.69 -3.86 -8.65
C PHE A 465 10.33 -3.90 -9.34
N SER A 466 10.17 -3.20 -10.46
CA SER A 466 8.89 -3.01 -11.15
C SER A 466 8.18 -4.29 -11.59
N PRO A 467 8.86 -5.40 -11.97
CA PRO A 467 8.19 -6.67 -12.24
C PRO A 467 7.35 -7.19 -11.07
N PHE A 468 7.73 -6.86 -9.84
CA PHE A 468 7.09 -7.37 -8.62
C PHE A 468 6.05 -6.41 -8.03
N LEU A 469 5.71 -5.31 -8.73
CA LEU A 469 4.80 -4.28 -8.21
C LEU A 469 3.41 -4.84 -7.84
N LEU A 470 2.90 -5.75 -8.66
CA LEU A 470 1.55 -6.32 -8.52
C LEU A 470 1.57 -7.82 -8.20
N VAL A 471 2.76 -8.38 -7.97
CA VAL A 471 2.92 -9.79 -7.62
C VAL A 471 2.65 -9.95 -6.12
N GLY A 472 1.60 -10.68 -5.78
CA GLY A 472 1.21 -10.95 -4.40
C GLY A 472 1.39 -12.43 -4.02
N THR A 473 1.06 -12.77 -2.78
CA THR A 473 1.15 -14.14 -2.25
C THR A 473 0.36 -15.13 -3.10
N THR A 474 -0.83 -14.75 -3.57
CA THR A 474 -1.68 -15.60 -4.43
C THR A 474 -0.99 -15.97 -5.75
N SER A 475 -0.24 -15.04 -6.34
CA SER A 475 0.41 -15.25 -7.65
C SER A 475 1.57 -16.24 -7.58
N LEU A 476 2.12 -16.48 -6.38
CA LEU A 476 3.26 -17.37 -6.12
C LEU A 476 2.88 -18.53 -5.19
N LEU A 477 1.59 -18.74 -4.96
CA LEU A 477 1.07 -19.61 -3.89
C LEU A 477 1.65 -21.03 -3.91
N PRO A 478 1.72 -21.76 -5.04
CA PRO A 478 2.26 -23.12 -5.08
C PRO A 478 3.73 -23.18 -4.64
N ALA A 479 4.56 -22.28 -5.17
CA ALA A 479 5.99 -22.24 -4.86
C ALA A 479 6.25 -21.82 -3.39
N LEU A 480 5.46 -20.88 -2.86
CA LEU A 480 5.57 -20.47 -1.45
C LEU A 480 5.07 -21.56 -0.49
N PHE A 481 4.04 -22.31 -0.88
CA PHE A 481 3.56 -23.45 -0.11
C PHE A 481 4.59 -24.60 -0.07
N GLU A 482 5.16 -24.97 -1.23
CA GLU A 482 6.25 -25.97 -1.31
C GLU A 482 7.43 -25.57 -0.42
N ALA A 483 7.90 -24.31 -0.53
CA ALA A 483 8.98 -23.81 0.33
C ALA A 483 8.62 -23.84 1.84
N GLY A 484 7.38 -23.49 2.18
CA GLY A 484 6.90 -23.54 3.56
C GLY A 484 6.83 -24.97 4.12
N ALA A 485 6.47 -25.94 3.26
CA ALA A 485 6.47 -27.36 3.58
C ALA A 485 7.90 -27.87 3.82
N ASP A 486 8.83 -27.55 2.92
CA ASP A 486 10.23 -27.94 2.99
C ASP A 486 10.92 -27.37 4.25
N GLU A 487 10.58 -26.13 4.63
CA GLU A 487 11.10 -25.48 5.84
C GLU A 487 10.40 -25.94 7.14
N GLY A 488 9.35 -26.77 7.06
CA GLY A 488 8.59 -27.21 8.23
C GLY A 488 7.86 -26.06 8.95
N THR A 489 7.50 -25.01 8.21
CA THR A 489 6.84 -23.81 8.77
C THR A 489 5.31 -23.88 8.70
N LEU A 490 4.76 -24.87 7.98
CA LEU A 490 3.32 -25.12 7.93
C LEU A 490 2.76 -25.43 9.32
N GLY A 491 1.59 -24.89 9.63
CA GLY A 491 0.94 -25.05 10.93
C GLY A 491 1.62 -24.31 12.08
N THR A 492 2.51 -23.35 11.78
CA THR A 492 3.17 -22.54 12.81
C THR A 492 2.82 -21.05 12.68
N LEU A 493 2.95 -20.28 13.75
CA LEU A 493 2.82 -18.82 13.71
C LEU A 493 3.78 -18.17 12.69
N ARG A 494 4.97 -18.76 12.48
CA ARG A 494 5.92 -18.30 11.47
C ARG A 494 5.38 -18.49 10.05
N GLY A 495 4.72 -19.62 9.77
CA GLY A 495 4.08 -19.87 8.47
C GLY A 495 2.92 -18.92 8.17
N LEU A 496 2.24 -18.40 9.20
CA LEU A 496 1.18 -17.41 9.05
C LEU A 496 1.68 -16.01 8.67
N VAL A 497 2.92 -15.66 9.04
CA VAL A 497 3.55 -14.41 8.58
C VAL A 497 3.88 -14.57 7.10
N THR A 498 3.31 -13.72 6.24
CA THR A 498 3.49 -13.90 4.80
C THR A 498 4.96 -13.78 4.40
N PRO A 499 5.46 -14.63 3.49
CA PRO A 499 6.89 -14.66 3.14
C PRO A 499 7.34 -13.45 2.30
N LEU A 500 6.40 -12.65 1.79
CA LEU A 500 6.66 -11.47 0.97
C LEU A 500 6.85 -10.23 1.84
N TRP A 501 8.07 -9.96 2.26
CA TRP A 501 8.40 -8.83 3.13
C TRP A 501 8.65 -7.52 2.36
N VAL A 502 9.05 -7.57 1.09
CA VAL A 502 9.32 -6.36 0.30
C VAL A 502 8.07 -5.92 -0.47
N SER A 503 7.29 -4.99 0.05
CA SER A 503 6.19 -4.38 -0.74
C SER A 503 6.73 -3.33 -1.71
N VAL A 504 6.80 -3.68 -2.99
CA VAL A 504 7.24 -2.77 -4.05
C VAL A 504 6.36 -1.51 -4.18
N PRO A 505 5.01 -1.57 -4.08
CA PRO A 505 4.18 -0.37 -4.07
C PRO A 505 4.58 0.64 -2.99
N LEU A 506 4.83 0.16 -1.76
CA LEU A 506 5.28 1.01 -0.66
C LEU A 506 6.72 1.50 -0.86
N LEU A 507 7.61 0.66 -1.41
CA LEU A 507 8.97 1.05 -1.77
C LEU A 507 8.96 2.22 -2.77
N VAL A 508 8.12 2.16 -3.80
CA VAL A 508 7.94 3.25 -4.78
C VAL A 508 7.43 4.51 -4.07
N LEU A 509 6.36 4.39 -3.27
CA LEU A 509 5.77 5.51 -2.54
C LEU A 509 6.79 6.22 -1.62
N PHE A 510 7.49 5.48 -0.75
CA PHE A 510 8.48 6.06 0.15
C PHE A 510 9.69 6.59 -0.59
N THR A 511 10.12 5.95 -1.69
CA THR A 511 11.20 6.48 -2.55
C THR A 511 10.86 7.88 -3.06
N LEU A 512 9.64 8.09 -3.55
CA LEU A 512 9.20 9.40 -4.07
C LEU A 512 9.14 10.45 -2.96
N VAL A 513 8.63 10.09 -1.78
CA VAL A 513 8.55 10.98 -0.60
C VAL A 513 9.95 11.40 -0.14
N PHE A 514 10.86 10.45 0.04
CA PHE A 514 12.21 10.73 0.49
C PHE A 514 13.06 11.44 -0.57
N ALA A 515 12.81 11.17 -1.85
CA ALA A 515 13.43 11.91 -2.95
C ALA A 515 13.03 13.38 -2.93
N ASP A 516 11.78 13.72 -2.60
CA ASP A 516 11.34 15.10 -2.44
C ASP A 516 11.94 15.77 -1.20
N LEU A 517 11.97 15.05 -0.07
CA LEU A 517 12.61 15.51 1.15
C LEU A 517 14.07 15.93 0.92
N ARG A 518 14.81 15.11 0.15
CA ARG A 518 16.19 15.40 -0.23
C ARG A 518 16.31 16.64 -1.10
N ARG A 519 15.42 16.82 -2.09
CA ARG A 519 15.40 18.03 -2.93
C ARG A 519 15.14 19.28 -2.11
N SER A 520 14.17 19.22 -1.21
CA SER A 520 13.81 20.34 -0.34
C SER A 520 14.98 20.75 0.55
N ARG A 521 15.73 19.78 1.09
CA ARG A 521 16.97 20.03 1.83
C ARG A 521 18.07 20.63 0.94
N ASP A 522 18.31 20.05 -0.23
CA ASP A 522 19.35 20.52 -1.16
C ASP A 522 19.02 21.92 -1.71
N ALA A 523 17.74 22.31 -1.76
CA ALA A 523 17.27 23.64 -2.14
C ALA A 523 17.38 24.68 -1.00
N GLY A 524 17.90 24.30 0.18
CA GLY A 524 18.09 25.21 1.30
C GLY A 524 16.78 25.62 2.01
N VAL A 525 15.69 24.86 1.84
CA VAL A 525 14.44 25.14 2.54
C VAL A 525 14.62 24.87 4.04
N GLU A 526 14.79 25.92 4.83
CA GLU A 526 14.97 25.83 6.28
C GLU A 526 13.81 25.05 6.92
N GLY A 527 14.15 24.10 7.78
CA GLY A 527 13.16 23.29 8.48
C GLY A 527 12.40 22.28 7.60
N ALA A 528 12.80 22.04 6.34
CA ALA A 528 12.14 21.07 5.46
C ALA A 528 11.94 19.70 6.13
N VAL A 529 13.00 19.15 6.72
CA VAL A 529 12.95 17.86 7.43
C VAL A 529 11.96 17.92 8.60
N ARG A 530 12.04 18.94 9.45
CA ARG A 530 11.13 19.12 10.60
C ARG A 530 9.66 19.22 10.16
N SER A 531 9.40 19.94 9.07
CA SER A 531 8.05 20.12 8.53
C SER A 531 7.44 18.85 7.96
N ALA A 532 8.30 17.91 7.56
CA ALA A 532 7.98 16.64 6.92
C ALA A 532 7.85 15.46 7.89
N VAL A 533 8.38 15.55 9.12
CA VAL A 533 8.29 14.45 10.10
C VAL A 533 6.85 13.98 10.29
N ALA A 534 5.91 14.90 10.56
CA ALA A 534 4.51 14.55 10.79
C ALA A 534 3.84 13.84 9.58
N PRO A 535 3.89 14.36 8.33
CA PRO A 535 3.27 13.67 7.20
C PRO A 535 3.97 12.36 6.83
N VAL A 536 5.30 12.26 7.01
CA VAL A 536 6.02 11.00 6.77
C VAL A 536 5.62 9.96 7.82
N LEU A 537 5.61 10.31 9.11
CA LEU A 537 5.15 9.40 10.17
C LEU A 537 3.68 9.00 9.99
N GLY A 538 2.82 9.95 9.60
CA GLY A 538 1.42 9.66 9.26
C GLY A 538 1.31 8.68 8.10
N LEU A 539 2.13 8.81 7.06
CA LEU A 539 2.14 7.89 5.93
C LEU A 539 2.66 6.51 6.31
N VAL A 540 3.71 6.44 7.15
CA VAL A 540 4.25 5.19 7.70
C VAL A 540 3.20 4.47 8.54
N GLY A 541 2.57 5.17 9.48
CA GLY A 541 1.51 4.62 10.33
C GLY A 541 0.31 4.15 9.52
N LEU A 542 -0.16 4.95 8.56
CA LEU A 542 -1.27 4.58 7.67
C LEU A 542 -0.94 3.33 6.86
N SER A 543 0.26 3.28 6.26
CA SER A 543 0.69 2.13 5.46
C SER A 543 0.75 0.87 6.32
N GLY A 544 1.27 0.96 7.56
CA GLY A 544 1.37 -0.18 8.47
C GLY A 544 0.01 -0.70 8.89
N LEU A 545 -0.90 0.21 9.26
CA LEU A 545 -2.27 -0.13 9.62
C LEU A 545 -3.03 -0.75 8.45
N VAL A 546 -2.94 -0.19 7.24
CA VAL A 546 -3.64 -0.74 6.07
C VAL A 546 -3.10 -2.12 5.70
N VAL A 547 -1.78 -2.31 5.70
CA VAL A 547 -1.17 -3.62 5.39
C VAL A 547 -1.58 -4.65 6.46
N ALA A 548 -1.43 -4.33 7.76
CA ALA A 548 -1.86 -5.21 8.84
C ALA A 548 -3.38 -5.46 8.84
N TRP A 549 -4.19 -4.51 8.40
CA TRP A 549 -5.62 -4.72 8.28
C TRP A 549 -5.94 -5.68 7.13
N VAL A 550 -5.41 -5.42 5.93
CA VAL A 550 -5.65 -6.25 4.74
C VAL A 550 -5.14 -7.67 4.95
N HIS A 551 -3.96 -7.87 5.53
CA HIS A 551 -3.43 -9.21 5.83
C HIS A 551 -4.27 -9.95 6.89
N GLY A 552 -4.83 -9.26 7.88
CA GLY A 552 -5.72 -9.86 8.88
C GLY A 552 -7.02 -10.37 8.28
N GLN A 553 -7.39 -9.85 7.11
CA GLN A 553 -8.57 -10.26 6.33
C GLN A 553 -8.25 -11.27 5.21
N GLN A 554 -6.99 -11.69 5.06
CA GLN A 554 -6.63 -12.70 4.06
C GLN A 554 -7.14 -14.09 4.48
N TYR A 555 -7.77 -14.77 3.54
CA TYR A 555 -8.31 -16.11 3.75
C TYR A 555 -7.45 -17.20 3.11
N LEU A 556 -7.00 -16.97 1.87
CA LEU A 556 -6.35 -17.99 1.05
C LEU A 556 -5.03 -18.50 1.63
N TRP A 557 -4.16 -17.60 2.12
CA TRP A 557 -2.86 -18.02 2.67
C TRP A 557 -3.03 -18.85 3.94
N PRO A 558 -3.76 -18.38 4.98
CA PRO A 558 -4.03 -19.20 6.16
C PRO A 558 -4.70 -20.54 5.83
N LEU A 559 -5.62 -20.57 4.85
CA LEU A 559 -6.29 -21.80 4.45
C LEU A 559 -5.31 -22.90 4.01
N VAL A 560 -4.22 -22.54 3.31
CA VAL A 560 -3.26 -23.53 2.81
C VAL A 560 -2.15 -23.83 3.81
N VAL A 561 -1.79 -22.88 4.70
CA VAL A 561 -0.67 -23.08 5.63
C VAL A 561 -1.08 -23.51 7.03
N SER A 562 -2.32 -23.27 7.47
CA SER A 562 -2.77 -23.63 8.80
C SER A 562 -3.12 -25.11 8.91
N TYR A 563 -2.59 -25.77 9.94
CA TYR A 563 -2.94 -27.13 10.35
C TYR A 563 -3.19 -27.16 11.87
N GLY A 564 -4.20 -27.90 12.32
CA GLY A 564 -4.47 -28.09 13.74
C GLY A 564 -5.01 -26.85 14.46
N SER A 565 -4.50 -26.57 15.66
CA SER A 565 -4.93 -25.46 16.53
C SER A 565 -4.52 -24.08 16.04
N ASP A 566 -3.51 -24.02 15.17
CA ASP A 566 -2.88 -22.77 14.72
C ASP A 566 -3.59 -22.23 13.46
N THR A 567 -4.89 -21.98 13.62
CA THR A 567 -5.76 -21.42 12.59
C THR A 567 -5.92 -19.91 12.73
N SER A 568 -6.23 -19.24 11.62
CA SER A 568 -6.68 -17.85 11.63
C SER A 568 -8.18 -17.73 11.91
N ALA A 569 -8.60 -16.59 12.46
CA ALA A 569 -10.00 -16.28 12.72
C ALA A 569 -10.89 -16.31 11.45
N PRO A 570 -10.48 -15.73 10.30
CA PRO A 570 -11.22 -15.86 9.05
C PRO A 570 -11.51 -17.31 8.63
N MET A 571 -10.55 -18.22 8.85
CA MET A 571 -10.70 -19.64 8.52
C MET A 571 -11.73 -20.33 9.42
N LEU A 572 -11.65 -20.09 10.74
CA LEU A 572 -12.62 -20.64 11.69
C LEU A 572 -14.03 -20.11 11.41
N VAL A 573 -14.19 -18.81 11.18
CA VAL A 573 -15.50 -18.20 10.93
C VAL A 573 -16.15 -18.81 9.68
N ARG A 574 -15.39 -19.11 8.63
CA ARG A 574 -15.92 -19.84 7.48
C ARG A 574 -16.25 -21.30 7.79
N ALA A 575 -15.43 -21.99 8.59
CA ALA A 575 -15.73 -23.36 9.02
C ALA A 575 -17.06 -23.41 9.78
N ALA A 576 -17.25 -22.52 10.75
CA ALA A 576 -18.48 -22.36 11.53
C ALA A 576 -19.68 -21.88 10.67
N ALA A 577 -19.42 -21.25 9.53
CA ALA A 577 -20.45 -20.85 8.58
C ALA A 577 -21.02 -22.03 7.76
N THR A 578 -20.34 -23.17 7.73
CA THR A 578 -20.68 -24.31 6.84
C THR A 578 -22.00 -24.97 7.26
N PRO A 579 -22.99 -25.13 6.36
CA PRO A 579 -24.33 -25.63 6.70
C PRO A 579 -24.39 -27.00 7.38
N ALA A 580 -23.37 -27.85 7.18
CA ALA A 580 -23.30 -29.18 7.80
C ALA A 580 -23.02 -29.13 9.30
N GLN A 581 -22.58 -27.99 9.83
CA GLN A 581 -22.39 -27.77 11.26
C GLN A 581 -23.64 -27.06 11.81
N GLU A 582 -24.53 -27.79 12.49
CA GLU A 582 -25.65 -27.21 13.27
C GLU A 582 -25.19 -26.36 14.49
N LEU A 583 -23.92 -25.97 14.52
CA LEU A 583 -23.30 -25.30 15.65
C LEU A 583 -23.55 -23.78 15.59
N ALA A 584 -23.92 -23.24 16.75
CA ALA A 584 -23.64 -21.90 17.30
C ALA A 584 -23.83 -20.65 16.38
N PRO A 585 -24.12 -19.47 16.96
CA PRO A 585 -24.01 -18.21 16.21
C PRO A 585 -22.62 -18.07 15.56
N VAL A 586 -22.55 -17.51 14.35
CA VAL A 586 -21.27 -17.30 13.66
C VAL A 586 -20.47 -16.24 14.43
N PRO A 587 -19.25 -16.51 14.89
CA PRO A 587 -18.53 -15.58 15.75
C PRO A 587 -17.84 -14.47 14.94
N PHE A 588 -18.62 -13.57 14.33
CA PHE A 588 -18.12 -12.47 13.50
C PHE A 588 -17.14 -11.55 14.24
N GLY A 589 -17.28 -11.44 15.57
CA GLY A 589 -16.38 -10.68 16.42
C GLY A 589 -14.92 -11.16 16.39
N LEU A 590 -14.63 -12.37 15.89
CA LEU A 590 -13.26 -12.86 15.73
C LEU A 590 -12.54 -12.29 14.51
N VAL A 591 -13.27 -12.00 13.42
CA VAL A 591 -12.67 -11.55 12.15
C VAL A 591 -12.22 -10.09 12.23
N ALA A 592 -12.98 -9.26 12.93
CA ALA A 592 -12.73 -7.84 13.11
C ALA A 592 -13.16 -7.40 14.52
N PRO A 593 -12.47 -7.86 15.58
CA PRO A 593 -12.84 -7.56 16.95
C PRO A 593 -12.88 -6.05 17.16
N LEU A 594 -13.89 -5.59 17.89
CA LEU A 594 -14.10 -4.17 18.16
C LEU A 594 -12.86 -3.51 18.79
N GLY A 595 -12.14 -4.26 19.63
CA GLY A 595 -10.87 -3.85 20.24
C GLY A 595 -9.73 -3.59 19.25
N VAL A 596 -9.79 -4.10 18.02
CA VAL A 596 -8.82 -3.83 16.95
C VAL A 596 -9.37 -2.83 15.94
N LEU A 597 -10.65 -2.96 15.56
CA LEU A 597 -11.31 -2.08 14.60
C LEU A 597 -11.29 -0.61 15.05
N VAL A 598 -11.70 -0.34 16.29
CA VAL A 598 -11.80 1.05 16.81
C VAL A 598 -10.42 1.74 16.83
N PRO A 599 -9.35 1.14 17.39
CA PRO A 599 -8.02 1.73 17.30
C PRO A 599 -7.53 1.93 15.87
N CYS A 600 -7.80 0.98 14.95
CA CYS A 600 -7.40 1.13 13.54
C CYS A 600 -8.10 2.32 12.88
N VAL A 601 -9.40 2.51 13.11
CA VAL A 601 -10.15 3.67 12.59
C VAL A 601 -9.61 4.97 13.18
N VAL A 602 -9.41 5.05 14.50
CA VAL A 602 -8.92 6.27 15.17
C VAL A 602 -7.50 6.61 14.74
N LEU A 603 -6.57 5.66 14.81
CA LEU A 603 -5.19 5.86 14.41
C LEU A 603 -5.09 6.14 12.90
N GLY A 604 -5.89 5.45 12.09
CA GLY A 604 -6.02 5.69 10.66
C GLY A 604 -6.47 7.11 10.34
N ALA A 605 -7.48 7.62 11.05
CA ALA A 605 -7.96 9.00 10.92
C ALA A 605 -6.86 10.00 11.29
N LEU A 606 -6.15 9.77 12.41
CA LEU A 606 -5.01 10.59 12.82
C LEU A 606 -3.88 10.58 11.78
N CYS A 607 -3.58 9.42 11.21
CA CYS A 607 -2.59 9.26 10.16
C CYS A 607 -3.00 9.99 8.87
N LEU A 608 -4.24 9.85 8.42
CA LEU A 608 -4.78 10.56 7.25
C LEU A 608 -4.74 12.08 7.45
N VAL A 609 -5.10 12.56 8.66
CA VAL A 609 -4.97 13.97 9.05
C VAL A 609 -3.51 14.42 9.03
N ALA A 610 -2.57 13.60 9.49
CA ALA A 610 -1.14 13.90 9.45
C ALA A 610 -0.59 13.97 8.02
N THR A 611 -1.10 13.15 7.11
CA THR A 611 -0.78 13.21 5.66
C THR A 611 -1.39 14.41 4.94
N ASP A 612 -2.08 15.33 5.65
CA ASP A 612 -2.75 16.46 5.02
C ASP A 612 -1.83 17.27 4.12
N ARG A 613 -0.52 17.27 4.42
CA ARG A 613 0.58 18.01 3.77
C ARG A 613 1.19 17.36 2.54
N LEU A 614 0.77 16.16 2.16
CA LEU A 614 1.20 15.52 0.91
C LEU A 614 0.44 16.12 -0.28
N ALA A 615 1.14 16.30 -1.39
CA ALA A 615 0.60 16.66 -2.70
C ALA A 615 1.31 15.86 -3.78
N LEU A 616 0.61 15.46 -4.84
CA LEU A 616 1.21 14.81 -6.01
C LEU A 616 1.36 15.84 -7.12
N ARG A 617 2.53 15.87 -7.78
CA ARG A 617 2.80 16.69 -8.95
C ARG A 617 3.42 15.88 -10.06
N ALA A 618 2.99 16.12 -11.30
CA ALA A 618 3.60 15.58 -12.50
C ALA A 618 4.24 16.71 -13.33
N GLY A 619 5.31 16.41 -14.07
CA GLY A 619 5.96 17.33 -15.01
C GLY A 619 7.32 17.91 -14.56
N ARG A 620 8.00 18.62 -15.47
CA ARG A 620 9.16 19.44 -15.13
C ARG A 620 8.67 20.64 -14.31
N ALA A 621 9.36 20.97 -13.22
CA ALA A 621 9.18 22.28 -12.62
C ALA A 621 9.57 23.28 -13.69
N ASP A 622 8.59 24.02 -14.21
CA ASP A 622 8.85 25.13 -15.12
C ASP A 622 9.89 26.00 -14.40
N GLN A 623 11.07 26.12 -15.00
CA GLN A 623 12.01 27.14 -14.58
C GLN A 623 11.23 28.45 -14.64
N PRO A 624 11.28 29.29 -13.59
CA PRO A 624 10.70 30.62 -13.69
C PRO A 624 11.30 31.28 -14.94
N ALA A 625 10.44 31.61 -15.90
CA ALA A 625 10.81 32.32 -17.12
C ALA A 625 11.39 33.69 -16.77
#